data_AF-A0A4Q5YMU1-F1
#
_entry.id   AF-A0A4Q5YMU1-F1
#
_cell.length_a   1.000
_cell.length_b   1.000
_cell.length_c   1.000
_cell.angle_alpha   90.00
_cell.angle_beta   90.00
_cell.angle_gamma   90.00
#
_symmetry.space_group_name_H-M   'P 1'
#
loop_
_entity.id
_entity.type
_entity.pdbx_description
1 polymer ?
#
loop_
_entity_poly.entity_id
_entity_poly.type
_entity_poly.pdbx_seq_one_letter_code
_entity_poly.pdbx_strand_id
1 'polypeptide(L)' 'MQSQATSRILMIRPVNFGFNTETAESNAFQDIKLAAQTKDIAQEDARREFDEMAGQLRAMGVDVLIYDDTVKPYT' A
#
# COMPACT_ATOMS: atom_id res chain seq x y z
N MET A 1 6.77 32.21 -5.92
CA MET A 1 7.21 30.88 -6.42
C MET A 1 6.02 29.95 -6.26
N GLN A 2 5.44 29.44 -7.34
CA GLN A 2 4.39 28.42 -7.23
C GLN A 2 5.03 27.13 -6.70
N SER A 3 4.43 26.55 -5.66
CA SER A 3 4.78 25.22 -5.17
C SER A 3 4.56 24.22 -6.32
N GLN A 4 5.62 23.54 -6.74
CA GLN A 4 5.56 22.45 -7.73
C GLN A 4 5.10 21.12 -7.10
N ALA A 5 4.35 21.18 -6.00
CA ALA A 5 3.80 20.03 -5.31
C ALA A 5 2.29 20.20 -5.11
N THR A 6 1.51 19.20 -5.53
CA THR A 6 0.07 19.13 -5.30
C THR A 6 -0.23 19.02 -3.81
N SER A 7 -1.25 19.73 -3.34
CA SER A 7 -1.73 19.64 -1.96
C SER A 7 -2.56 18.38 -1.69
N ARG A 8 -2.75 17.53 -2.72
CA ARG A 8 -3.69 16.42 -2.73
C ARG A 8 -3.04 15.12 -3.21
N ILE A 9 -3.22 14.06 -2.42
CA ILE A 9 -2.69 12.73 -2.63
C ILE A 9 -3.87 11.76 -2.85
N LEU A 10 -3.77 10.91 -3.88
CA LEU A 10 -4.63 9.75 -4.05
C LEU A 10 -3.91 8.52 -3.51
N MET A 11 -4.57 7.77 -2.63
CA MET A 11 -4.07 6.51 -2.09
C MET A 11 -5.08 5.40 -2.37
N ILE A 12 -4.60 4.23 -2.78
CA ILE A 12 -5.43 3.05 -3.04
C ILE A 12 -5.24 2.08 -1.88
N ARG A 13 -6.33 1.70 -1.21
CA ARG A 13 -6.29 0.80 -0.06
C ARG A 13 -5.91 -0.62 -0.52
N PRO A 14 -4.89 -1.26 0.08
CA PRO A 14 -4.46 -2.59 -0.33
C PRO A 14 -5.52 -3.66 -0.01
N VAL A 15 -5.88 -4.47 -1.03
CA VAL A 15 -6.93 -5.49 -0.91
C VAL A 15 -6.44 -6.95 -1.05
N ASN A 16 -5.23 -7.18 -1.59
CA ASN A 16 -4.55 -8.48 -1.62
C ASN A 16 -3.02 -8.33 -1.53
N PHE A 17 -2.51 -7.83 -0.41
CA PHE A 17 -1.10 -7.61 -0.18
C PHE A 17 -0.37 -8.91 0.17
N GLY A 18 0.58 -9.29 -0.67
CA GLY A 18 1.35 -10.52 -0.51
C GLY A 18 2.41 -10.70 -1.58
N PHE A 19 3.03 -11.87 -1.56
CA PHE A 19 4.09 -12.22 -2.49
C PHE A 19 3.54 -12.46 -3.90
N ASN A 20 4.20 -11.89 -4.90
CA ASN A 20 3.88 -12.09 -6.31
C ASN A 20 4.95 -12.96 -6.96
N THR A 21 4.59 -14.22 -7.24
CA THR A 21 5.46 -15.22 -7.88
C THR A 21 5.94 -14.82 -9.27
N GLU A 22 5.13 -14.08 -10.04
CA GLU A 22 5.46 -13.67 -11.41
C GLU A 22 6.56 -12.62 -11.46
N THR A 23 6.64 -11.77 -10.42
CA THR A 23 7.65 -10.71 -10.33
C THR A 23 8.82 -11.06 -9.42
N ALA A 24 8.79 -12.22 -8.75
CA ALA A 24 9.78 -12.62 -7.76
C ALA A 24 11.21 -12.70 -8.30
N GLU A 25 11.37 -13.05 -9.57
CA GLU A 25 12.71 -13.15 -10.19
C GLU A 25 13.34 -11.78 -10.46
N SER A 26 12.54 -10.75 -10.71
CA SER A 26 13.01 -9.41 -11.10
C SER A 26 12.86 -8.35 -10.02
N ASN A 27 12.06 -8.61 -8.97
CA ASN A 27 11.77 -7.65 -7.93
C ASN A 27 12.49 -8.03 -6.63
N ALA A 28 13.50 -7.25 -6.26
CA ALA A 28 14.29 -7.47 -5.05
C ALA A 28 13.49 -7.39 -3.74
N PHE A 29 12.27 -6.84 -3.76
CA PHE A 29 11.39 -6.78 -2.58
C PHE A 29 10.53 -8.05 -2.41
N GLN A 30 10.52 -8.95 -3.40
CA GLN A 30 9.77 -10.21 -3.36
C GLN A 30 10.67 -11.33 -2.82
N ASP A 31 10.79 -11.42 -1.49
CA ASP A 31 11.52 -12.49 -0.80
C ASP A 31 10.58 -13.63 -0.36
N ILE A 32 10.82 -14.83 -0.87
CA ILE A 32 10.00 -16.01 -0.59
C ILE A 32 10.03 -16.46 0.87
N LYS A 33 11.14 -16.24 1.59
CA LYS A 33 11.26 -16.57 3.01
C LYS A 33 10.47 -15.59 3.85
N LEU A 34 10.46 -14.32 3.47
CA LEU A 34 9.64 -13.29 4.14
C LEU A 34 8.16 -13.57 3.87
N ALA A 35 7.79 -13.87 2.62
CA ALA A 35 6.44 -14.25 2.23
C ALA A 35 5.89 -15.44 3.04
N ALA A 36 6.72 -16.46 3.29
CA ALA A 36 6.33 -17.62 4.08
C ALA A 36 6.08 -17.26 5.55
N GLN A 37 6.82 -16.30 6.11
CA GLN A 37 6.68 -15.85 7.50
C GLN A 37 5.47 -14.94 7.71
N THR A 38 5.13 -14.13 6.71
CA THR A 38 4.10 -13.09 6.83
C THR A 38 2.79 -13.45 6.15
N LYS A 39 2.67 -14.65 5.56
CA LYS A 39 1.54 -15.07 4.72
C LYS A 39 0.15 -14.71 5.29
N ASP A 40 -0.04 -14.90 6.58
CA ASP A 40 -1.35 -14.71 7.23
C ASP A 40 -1.53 -13.32 7.86
N ILE A 41 -0.47 -12.51 7.97
CA ILE A 41 -0.47 -11.20 8.64
C ILE A 41 -0.20 -10.03 7.71
N ALA A 42 0.45 -10.26 6.56
CA ALA A 42 0.94 -9.21 5.67
C ALA A 42 -0.18 -8.29 5.18
N GLN A 43 -1.36 -8.84 4.90
CA GLN A 43 -2.52 -8.06 4.47
C GLN A 43 -3.06 -7.15 5.58
N GLU A 44 -3.11 -7.63 6.82
CA GLU A 44 -3.61 -6.86 7.96
C GLU A 44 -2.62 -5.78 8.35
N ASP A 45 -1.32 -6.13 8.40
CA ASP A 45 -0.24 -5.19 8.67
C ASP A 45 -0.17 -4.08 7.61
N ALA A 46 -0.25 -4.42 6.33
CA ALA A 46 -0.26 -3.43 5.25
C ALA A 46 -1.47 -2.48 5.32
N ARG A 47 -2.65 -2.98 5.74
CA ARG A 47 -3.84 -2.13 5.97
C ARG A 47 -3.63 -1.19 7.15
N ARG A 48 -3.11 -1.70 8.27
CA ARG A 48 -2.83 -0.91 9.46
C ARG A 48 -1.84 0.21 9.15
N GLU A 49 -0.70 -0.13 8.55
CA GLU A 49 0.34 0.85 8.18
C GLU A 49 -0.19 1.90 7.18
N PHE A 50 -1.00 1.48 6.21
CA PHE A 50 -1.66 2.38 5.26
C PHE A 50 -2.57 3.40 5.98
N ASP A 51 -3.43 2.92 6.89
CA ASP A 51 -4.36 3.78 7.62
C ASP A 51 -3.63 4.74 8.57
N GLU A 52 -2.57 4.27 9.22
CA GLU A 52 -1.70 5.10 10.07
C GLU A 52 -1.04 6.21 9.25
N MET A 53 -0.45 5.89 8.11
CA MET A 53 0.17 6.87 7.22
C MET A 53 -0.85 7.89 6.70
N ALA A 54 -2.01 7.44 6.22
CA ALA A 54 -3.07 8.31 5.74
C ALA A 54 -3.60 9.23 6.85
N GLY A 55 -3.71 8.72 8.08
CA GLY A 55 -4.09 9.50 9.26
C GLY A 55 -3.07 10.59 9.58
N GLN A 56 -1.77 10.26 9.58
CA GLN A 56 -0.70 11.23 9.82
C GLN A 56 -0.67 12.34 8.75
N LEU A 57 -0.81 11.99 7.48
CA LEU A 57 -0.86 12.95 6.38
C LEU A 57 -2.04 13.92 6.52
N ARG A 58 -3.23 13.39 6.84
CA ARG A 58 -4.42 14.22 7.10
C ARG A 58 -4.23 15.14 8.31
N ALA A 59 -3.61 14.65 9.38
CA ALA A 59 -3.32 15.46 10.56
C ALA A 59 -2.36 16.62 10.27
N MET A 60 -1.47 16.47 9.28
CA MET A 60 -0.60 17.54 8.78
C MET A 60 -1.28 18.50 7.78
N GLY A 61 -2.56 18.32 7.49
CA GLY A 61 -3.34 19.18 6.59
C GLY A 61 -3.23 18.82 5.11
N VAL A 62 -2.74 17.63 4.77
CA VAL A 62 -2.70 17.12 3.38
C VAL A 62 -4.10 16.59 3.00
N ASP A 63 -4.58 16.94 1.80
CA ASP A 63 -5.82 16.36 1.27
C ASP A 63 -5.55 14.93 0.77
N VAL A 64 -6.04 13.93 1.50
CA VAL A 64 -5.84 12.52 1.16
C VAL A 64 -7.15 11.90 0.71
N LEU A 65 -7.27 11.65 -0.60
CA LEU A 65 -8.34 10.88 -1.20
C LEU A 65 -7.97 9.39 -1.14
N ILE A 66 -8.77 8.60 -0.43
CA ILE A 66 -8.61 7.14 -0.37
C ILE A 66 -9.63 6.51 -1.31
N TYR A 67 -9.17 5.60 -2.17
CA TYR A 67 -10.01 4.73 -2.97
C TYR A 67 -9.89 3.29 -2.48
N ASP A 68 -11.02 2.64 -2.24
CA ASP A 68 -11.05 1.23 -1.84
C ASP A 68 -11.02 0.34 -3.07
N ASP A 69 -9.97 -0.48 -3.18
CA ASP A 69 -9.85 -1.45 -4.25
C ASP A 69 -10.73 -2.69 -3.99
N THR A 70 -11.04 -3.42 -5.06
CA THR A 70 -11.88 -4.62 -5.03
C THR A 70 -11.04 -5.88 -5.12
N VAL A 71 -11.45 -6.96 -4.44
CA VAL A 71 -10.75 -8.26 -4.47
C VAL A 71 -10.65 -8.84 -5.90
N LYS A 72 -11.53 -8.41 -6.81
CA LYS A 72 -11.56 -8.83 -8.21
C LYS A 72 -11.64 -7.61 -9.14
N PRO A 73 -10.89 -7.56 -10.24
CA PRO A 73 -9.94 -8.57 -10.74
C PRO A 73 -8.69 -8.69 -9.86
N TYR A 74 -8.03 -9.85 -9.90
CA TYR A 74 -6.72 -10.05 -9.28
C TYR A 74 -5.63 -9.85 -10.32
N THR A 75 -4.57 -9.12 -9.96
CA THR A 75 -3.44 -8.76 -10.81
C THR A 75 -2.14 -9.00 -10.09
#